data_AF-A0A835SBI0-F1
#
_entry.id   AF-A0A835SBI0-F1
#
_cell.length_a   1.000
_cell.length_b   1.000
_cell.length_c   1.000
_cell.angle_alpha   90.00
_cell.angle_beta   90.00
_cell.angle_gamma   90.00
#
_symmetry.space_group_name_H-M   'P 1'
#
loop_
_entity.id
_entity.type
_entity.pdbx_description
1 polymer ?
#
loop_
_entity_poly.entity_id
_entity_poly.type
_entity_poly.pdbx_seq_one_letter_code
_entity_poly.pdbx_strand_id
1 'polypeptide(L)'
;MATYSVISKAQLDRIRDKVAPVGQDTLSEERQRLKTLSDDRSSQWPNTLSAQRARKEKTRQERQAAEEAERVELDRQEAEIRAEQRRVQIERANKILFDETDRVKGFHSKMLLSDVMHENEQLKEIKRQIEVLKRAQEQAFVEQQRQALEAAEVAEVRKLEETRRRAMAQREVQLQQLEELKAKILGERAADRTEGETLRRKALEEAEELRRKEEARLAKQRQLADDTKAANAALQAFRLKEAERAREQEAAMEAYARKKQELADERAKREADKRAAKDAERKRVADMMESNYVAWHTKEEARLARDVAAAEQKAAAEEEARRKRAADLAAQIDASRQAQLRAKAQAKAAEKAEEAEYLSAWGTRTKQLKAEEDEERLKRLAVGKQLANFQLRQAAIKARKLADARIAELQEAAQLALSVAEEEEIFLRYAHECIEEYRRQGKSTVPMELHLRKKSNLETMR
;
A
#
# COMPACT_ATOMS: atom_id res chain seq x y z
N MET A 1 122.77 24.41 -25.78
CA MET A 1 122.82 23.08 -26.41
C MET A 1 121.45 22.80 -27.03
N ALA A 2 121.39 22.42 -28.30
CA ALA A 2 120.16 21.99 -28.95
C ALA A 2 120.46 20.73 -29.77
N THR A 3 119.95 19.59 -29.31
CA THR A 3 120.16 18.28 -29.95
C THR A 3 119.10 18.03 -31.02
N TYR A 4 119.50 18.03 -32.29
CA TYR A 4 118.63 17.65 -33.39
C TYR A 4 118.37 16.13 -33.35
N SER A 5 117.10 15.73 -33.37
CA SER A 5 116.70 14.32 -33.47
C SER A 5 116.60 13.91 -34.94
N VAL A 6 117.44 12.98 -35.38
CA VAL A 6 117.47 12.49 -36.77
C VAL A 6 116.68 11.18 -36.85
N ILE A 7 115.54 11.21 -37.53
CA ILE A 7 114.68 10.03 -37.78
C ILE A 7 115.28 9.22 -38.93
N SER A 8 115.37 7.90 -38.79
CA SER A 8 115.93 7.04 -39.85
C SER A 8 114.93 6.80 -40.99
N LYS A 9 115.44 6.55 -42.20
CA LYS A 9 114.60 6.25 -43.38
C LYS A 9 113.61 5.10 -43.13
N ALA A 10 114.05 4.05 -42.42
CA ALA A 10 113.21 2.92 -42.04
C ALA A 10 112.07 3.29 -41.07
N GLN A 11 112.25 4.30 -40.21
CA GLN A 11 111.14 4.83 -39.39
C GLN A 11 110.16 5.64 -40.24
N LEU A 12 110.66 6.39 -41.23
CA LEU A 12 109.83 7.21 -42.13
C LEU A 12 108.99 6.33 -43.08
N ASP A 13 109.55 5.26 -43.63
CA ASP A 13 108.83 4.27 -44.44
C ASP A 13 107.78 3.52 -43.59
N ARG A 14 108.11 3.14 -42.35
CA ARG A 14 107.15 2.51 -41.41
C ARG A 14 106.03 3.46 -40.97
N ILE A 15 106.24 4.78 -41.01
CA ILE A 15 105.19 5.78 -40.82
C ILE A 15 104.33 5.88 -42.09
N ARG A 16 104.93 5.85 -43.29
CA ARG A 16 104.19 5.82 -44.57
C ARG A 16 103.25 4.62 -44.66
N ASP A 17 103.70 3.41 -44.37
CA ASP A 17 102.85 2.21 -44.46
C ASP A 17 101.68 2.23 -43.45
N LYS A 18 101.84 2.90 -42.30
CA LYS A 18 100.77 3.08 -41.31
C LYS A 18 99.77 4.20 -41.64
N VAL A 19 100.11 5.10 -42.56
CA VAL A 19 99.28 6.25 -42.97
C VAL A 19 98.79 6.09 -44.42
N ALA A 20 99.27 5.05 -45.13
CA ALA A 20 98.72 4.64 -46.42
C ALA A 20 97.24 4.23 -46.26
N PRO A 21 96.30 4.83 -47.01
CA PRO A 21 94.89 4.48 -46.91
C PRO A 21 94.67 3.06 -47.44
N VAL A 22 93.94 2.26 -46.66
CA VAL A 22 93.47 0.94 -47.09
C VAL A 22 92.55 1.13 -48.30
N GLY A 23 92.86 0.46 -49.41
CA GLY A 23 92.04 0.50 -50.62
C GLY A 23 90.62 0.02 -50.33
N GLN A 24 89.63 0.64 -50.97
CA GLN A 24 88.22 0.29 -50.78
C GLN A 24 87.97 -1.17 -51.19
N ASP A 25 87.47 -1.98 -50.24
CA ASP A 25 86.94 -3.31 -50.52
C ASP A 25 85.63 -3.18 -51.33
N THR A 26 85.74 -3.06 -52.65
CA THR A 26 84.59 -3.06 -53.58
C THR A 26 83.71 -4.29 -53.40
N LEU A 27 84.30 -5.43 -53.01
CA LEU A 27 83.61 -6.65 -52.62
C LEU A 27 82.71 -6.48 -51.38
N SER A 28 83.03 -5.58 -50.46
CA SER A 28 82.19 -5.27 -49.30
C SER A 28 80.95 -4.48 -49.73
N GLU A 29 81.13 -3.48 -50.60
CA GLU A 29 80.05 -2.65 -51.14
C GLU A 29 79.08 -3.49 -52.01
N GLU A 30 79.60 -4.38 -52.86
CA GLU A 30 78.78 -5.28 -53.67
C GLU A 30 78.03 -6.32 -52.82
N ARG A 31 78.67 -6.87 -51.77
CA ARG A 31 78.00 -7.75 -50.81
C ARG A 31 76.89 -7.03 -50.03
N GLN A 32 77.06 -5.75 -49.69
CA GLN A 32 76.01 -4.94 -49.07
C GLN A 32 74.84 -4.72 -50.04
N ARG A 33 75.11 -4.38 -51.30
CA ARG A 33 74.08 -4.19 -52.35
C ARG A 33 73.31 -5.48 -52.68
N LEU A 34 73.99 -6.62 -52.75
CA LEU A 34 73.34 -7.92 -52.97
C LEU A 34 72.54 -8.35 -51.73
N LYS A 35 73.02 -8.01 -50.52
CA LYS A 35 72.27 -8.22 -49.28
C LYS A 35 70.98 -7.40 -49.24
N THR A 36 71.01 -6.10 -49.54
CA THR A 36 69.78 -5.29 -49.55
C THR A 36 68.77 -5.79 -50.58
N LEU A 37 69.22 -6.16 -51.78
CA LEU A 37 68.34 -6.74 -52.81
C LEU A 37 67.75 -8.10 -52.38
N SER A 38 68.50 -8.91 -51.63
CA SER A 38 68.01 -10.15 -51.02
C SER A 38 67.03 -9.90 -49.88
N ASP A 39 67.30 -8.92 -49.02
CA ASP A 39 66.43 -8.54 -47.89
C ASP A 39 65.09 -7.97 -48.42
N ASP A 40 65.14 -7.14 -49.47
CA ASP A 40 63.96 -6.68 -50.21
C ASP A 40 63.13 -7.85 -50.73
N ARG A 41 63.72 -8.77 -51.50
CA ARG A 41 63.01 -9.96 -52.05
C ARG A 41 62.44 -10.84 -50.94
N SER A 42 63.18 -11.02 -49.85
CA SER A 42 62.75 -11.79 -48.67
C SER A 42 61.53 -11.16 -47.99
N SER A 43 61.40 -9.82 -48.00
CA SER A 43 60.26 -9.12 -47.41
C SER A 43 58.92 -9.43 -48.09
N GLN A 44 58.91 -9.76 -49.39
CA GLN A 44 57.69 -10.14 -50.11
C GLN A 44 57.37 -11.65 -50.02
N TRP A 45 58.19 -12.46 -49.36
CA TRP A 45 57.96 -13.91 -49.25
C TRP A 45 56.98 -14.24 -48.11
N PRO A 46 55.75 -14.70 -48.41
CA PRO A 46 54.70 -14.90 -47.40
C PRO A 46 54.93 -16.14 -46.53
N ASN A 47 55.92 -16.97 -46.88
CA ASN A 47 56.29 -18.21 -46.19
C ASN A 47 57.48 -18.06 -45.24
N THR A 48 58.06 -16.86 -45.09
CA THR A 48 59.10 -16.58 -44.08
C THR A 48 58.55 -16.74 -42.66
N LEU A 49 59.41 -17.12 -41.70
CA LEU A 49 59.00 -17.29 -40.30
C LEU A 49 58.44 -16.00 -39.68
N SER A 50 58.95 -14.84 -40.09
CA SER A 50 58.44 -13.51 -39.72
C SER A 50 57.04 -13.27 -40.30
N ALA A 51 56.81 -13.53 -41.60
CA ALA A 51 55.50 -13.39 -42.22
C ALA A 51 54.46 -14.35 -41.61
N GLN A 52 54.84 -15.59 -41.31
CA GLN A 52 53.96 -16.55 -40.64
C GLN A 52 53.58 -16.12 -39.22
N ARG A 53 54.54 -15.60 -38.43
CA ARG A 53 54.27 -15.03 -37.09
C ARG A 53 53.35 -13.80 -37.19
N ALA A 54 53.63 -12.88 -38.10
CA ALA A 54 52.79 -11.70 -38.32
C ALA A 54 51.37 -12.08 -38.75
N ARG A 55 51.20 -13.09 -39.61
CA ARG A 55 49.89 -13.61 -40.01
C ARG A 55 49.16 -14.25 -38.82
N LYS A 56 49.85 -15.02 -37.97
CA LYS A 56 49.26 -15.64 -36.77
C LYS A 56 48.79 -14.61 -35.74
N GLU A 57 49.56 -13.55 -35.52
CA GLU A 57 49.12 -12.47 -34.61
C GLU A 57 47.99 -11.63 -35.23
N LYS A 58 48.00 -11.39 -36.55
CA LYS A 58 46.86 -10.75 -37.24
C LYS A 58 45.57 -11.57 -37.11
N THR A 59 45.59 -12.87 -37.41
CA THR A 59 44.38 -13.70 -37.26
C THR A 59 43.93 -13.84 -35.81
N ARG A 60 44.85 -13.77 -34.84
CA ARG A 60 44.51 -13.67 -33.42
C ARG A 60 43.83 -12.35 -33.07
N GLN A 61 44.34 -11.23 -33.57
CA GLN A 61 43.74 -9.89 -33.40
C GLN A 61 42.36 -9.81 -34.07
N GLU A 62 42.22 -10.32 -35.30
CA GLU A 62 40.95 -10.41 -36.01
C GLU A 62 39.92 -11.25 -35.24
N ARG A 63 40.34 -12.40 -34.68
CA ARG A 63 39.46 -13.24 -33.85
C ARG A 63 39.08 -12.55 -32.54
N GLN A 64 40.01 -11.90 -31.86
CA GLN A 64 39.73 -11.13 -30.64
C GLN A 64 38.80 -9.94 -30.94
N ALA A 65 38.98 -9.24 -32.05
CA ALA A 65 38.09 -8.16 -32.46
C ALA A 65 36.67 -8.66 -32.78
N ALA A 66 36.54 -9.86 -33.37
CA ALA A 66 35.25 -10.52 -33.57
C ALA A 66 34.60 -10.96 -32.24
N GLU A 67 35.37 -11.57 -31.34
CA GLU A 67 34.92 -11.97 -30.00
C GLU A 67 34.42 -10.75 -29.17
N GLU A 68 35.12 -9.61 -29.21
CA GLU A 68 34.67 -8.39 -28.54
C GLU A 68 33.49 -7.71 -29.25
N ALA A 69 33.41 -7.76 -30.59
CA ALA A 69 32.26 -7.24 -31.33
C ALA A 69 30.97 -8.03 -31.03
N GLU A 70 31.06 -9.36 -30.89
CA GLU A 70 29.96 -10.21 -30.45
C GLU A 70 29.50 -9.87 -29.03
N ARG A 71 30.44 -9.63 -28.09
CA ARG A 71 30.11 -9.17 -26.73
C ARG A 71 29.40 -7.83 -26.71
N VAL A 72 29.89 -6.84 -27.47
CA VAL A 72 29.26 -5.51 -27.56
C VAL A 72 27.84 -5.61 -28.13
N GLU A 73 27.60 -6.52 -29.09
CA GLU A 73 26.26 -6.76 -29.63
C GLU A 73 25.33 -7.48 -28.63
N LEU A 74 25.85 -8.44 -27.86
CA LEU A 74 25.10 -9.08 -26.77
C LEU A 74 24.76 -8.08 -25.66
N ASP A 75 25.72 -7.25 -25.22
CA ASP A 75 25.50 -6.17 -24.25
C ASP A 75 24.44 -5.17 -24.75
N ARG A 76 24.44 -4.86 -26.05
CA ARG A 76 23.43 -4.00 -26.70
C ARG A 76 22.04 -4.63 -26.64
N GLN A 77 21.92 -5.92 -26.96
CA GLN A 77 20.65 -6.66 -26.91
C GLN A 77 20.14 -6.82 -25.48
N GLU A 78 21.01 -7.14 -24.51
CA GLU A 78 20.63 -7.18 -23.09
C GLU A 78 20.21 -5.80 -22.58
N ALA A 79 20.87 -4.72 -22.98
CA ALA A 79 20.50 -3.35 -22.63
C ALA A 79 19.13 -2.99 -23.21
N GLU A 80 18.83 -3.38 -24.45
CA GLU A 80 17.53 -3.18 -25.09
C GLU A 80 16.41 -3.95 -24.36
N ILE A 81 16.64 -5.23 -24.04
CA ILE A 81 15.69 -6.05 -23.25
C ILE A 81 15.47 -5.46 -21.85
N ARG A 82 16.53 -5.04 -21.14
CA ARG A 82 16.41 -4.38 -19.83
C ARG A 82 15.65 -3.06 -19.92
N ALA A 83 15.85 -2.28 -20.98
CA ALA A 83 15.14 -1.03 -21.22
C ALA A 83 13.65 -1.26 -21.53
N GLU A 84 13.34 -2.29 -22.33
CA GLU A 84 11.98 -2.73 -22.65
C GLU A 84 11.24 -3.22 -21.40
N GLN A 85 11.84 -4.13 -20.63
CA GLN A 85 11.29 -4.60 -19.36
C GLN A 85 11.04 -3.46 -18.37
N ARG A 86 11.99 -2.50 -18.28
CA ARG A 86 11.83 -1.30 -17.45
C ARG A 86 10.69 -0.41 -17.96
N ARG A 87 10.53 -0.24 -19.27
CA ARG A 87 9.41 0.50 -19.88
C ARG A 87 8.08 -0.15 -19.52
N VAL A 88 7.94 -1.46 -19.70
CA VAL A 88 6.71 -2.21 -19.39
C VAL A 88 6.38 -2.16 -17.89
N GLN A 89 7.38 -2.23 -17.00
CA GLN A 89 7.16 -2.07 -15.56
C GLN A 89 6.68 -0.66 -15.19
N ILE A 90 7.25 0.38 -15.79
CA ILE A 90 6.81 1.78 -15.59
C ILE A 90 5.41 1.99 -16.16
N GLU A 91 5.12 1.49 -17.35
CA GLU A 91 3.80 1.58 -17.99
C GLU A 91 2.72 0.86 -17.15
N ARG A 92 3.02 -0.33 -16.64
CA ARG A 92 2.16 -1.05 -15.69
C ARG A 92 1.94 -0.26 -14.39
N ALA A 93 2.99 0.35 -13.83
CA ALA A 93 2.88 1.16 -12.63
C ALA A 93 2.03 2.42 -12.87
N ASN A 94 2.26 3.13 -13.97
CA ASN A 94 1.48 4.29 -14.38
C ASN A 94 -0.01 3.93 -14.58
N LYS A 95 -0.29 2.78 -15.20
CA LYS A 95 -1.67 2.28 -15.34
C LYS A 95 -2.32 2.02 -13.99
N ILE A 96 -1.62 1.35 -13.06
CA ILE A 96 -2.14 1.10 -11.70
C ILE A 96 -2.39 2.43 -10.96
N LEU A 97 -1.49 3.41 -11.06
CA LEU A 97 -1.68 4.73 -10.44
C LEU A 97 -2.87 5.47 -11.05
N PHE A 98 -3.06 5.41 -12.37
CA PHE A 98 -4.22 5.97 -13.05
C PHE A 98 -5.52 5.29 -12.60
N ASP A 99 -5.58 3.95 -12.62
CA ASP A 99 -6.73 3.17 -12.15
C ASP A 99 -7.05 3.41 -10.65
N GLU A 100 -6.04 3.67 -9.83
CA GLU A 100 -6.17 3.97 -8.39
C GLU A 100 -6.72 5.40 -8.12
N THR A 101 -6.79 6.26 -9.14
CA THR A 101 -7.32 7.64 -8.99
C THR A 101 -8.83 7.60 -8.71
N ASP A 102 -9.32 8.32 -7.69
CA ASP A 102 -10.74 8.30 -7.27
C ASP A 102 -11.73 8.59 -8.40
N ARG A 103 -11.33 9.43 -9.37
CA ARG A 103 -12.11 9.74 -10.56
C ARG A 103 -12.28 8.54 -11.50
N VAL A 104 -11.21 7.74 -11.67
CA VAL A 104 -11.21 6.52 -12.48
C VAL A 104 -11.96 5.41 -11.77
N LYS A 105 -11.72 5.18 -10.47
CA LYS A 105 -12.54 4.28 -9.62
C LYS A 105 -14.04 4.63 -9.69
N GLY A 106 -14.37 5.91 -9.61
CA GLY A 106 -15.74 6.42 -9.75
C GLY A 106 -16.37 6.02 -11.09
N PHE A 107 -15.61 6.13 -12.19
CA PHE A 107 -16.01 5.71 -13.52
C PHE A 107 -16.10 4.18 -13.69
N HIS A 108 -15.12 3.42 -13.21
CA HIS A 108 -15.14 1.94 -13.19
C HIS A 108 -16.36 1.38 -12.45
N SER A 109 -16.78 2.01 -11.35
CA SER A 109 -18.03 1.63 -10.66
C SER A 109 -19.29 1.74 -11.53
N LYS A 110 -19.24 2.56 -12.60
CA LYS A 110 -20.33 2.76 -13.56
C LYS A 110 -20.20 1.86 -14.78
N MET A 111 -18.97 1.51 -15.19
CA MET A 111 -18.71 0.41 -16.12
C MET A 111 -19.26 -0.91 -15.56
N LEU A 112 -18.90 -1.25 -14.32
CA LEU A 112 -19.41 -2.46 -13.64
C LEU A 112 -20.95 -2.45 -13.51
N LEU A 113 -21.56 -1.29 -13.26
CA LEU A 113 -23.03 -1.18 -13.23
C LEU A 113 -23.64 -1.42 -14.63
N SER A 114 -22.98 -1.00 -15.71
CA SER A 114 -23.38 -1.31 -17.08
C SER A 114 -23.32 -2.81 -17.39
N ASP A 115 -22.24 -3.48 -16.97
CA ASP A 115 -22.08 -4.93 -17.11
C ASP A 115 -23.19 -5.68 -16.36
N VAL A 116 -23.40 -5.35 -15.08
CA VAL A 116 -24.47 -5.93 -14.25
C VAL A 116 -25.85 -5.68 -14.87
N MET A 117 -26.12 -4.51 -15.46
CA MET A 117 -27.37 -4.26 -16.17
C MET A 117 -27.54 -5.17 -17.39
N HIS A 118 -26.47 -5.40 -18.17
CA HIS A 118 -26.50 -6.28 -19.34
C HIS A 118 -26.69 -7.76 -18.94
N GLU A 119 -25.94 -8.25 -17.95
CA GLU A 119 -26.09 -9.60 -17.40
C GLU A 119 -27.50 -9.85 -16.87
N ASN A 120 -28.11 -8.86 -16.19
CA ASN A 120 -29.49 -8.98 -15.71
C ASN A 120 -30.51 -9.14 -16.83
N GLU A 121 -30.34 -8.49 -17.99
CA GLU A 121 -31.21 -8.72 -19.15
C GLU A 121 -31.02 -10.12 -19.75
N GLN A 122 -29.77 -10.61 -19.84
CA GLN A 122 -29.49 -11.98 -20.26
C GLN A 122 -30.15 -13.02 -19.32
N LEU A 123 -30.06 -12.80 -18.00
CA LEU A 123 -30.70 -13.66 -16.99
C LEU A 123 -32.23 -13.62 -17.07
N LYS A 124 -32.84 -12.46 -17.35
CA LYS A 124 -34.29 -12.36 -17.59
C LYS A 124 -34.71 -13.18 -18.82
N GLU A 125 -33.96 -13.10 -19.91
CA GLU A 125 -34.26 -13.84 -21.13
C GLU A 125 -34.13 -15.36 -20.93
N ILE A 126 -33.05 -15.82 -20.30
CA ILE A 126 -32.89 -17.24 -19.91
C ILE A 126 -34.05 -17.69 -19.01
N LYS A 127 -34.44 -16.88 -18.03
CA LYS A 127 -35.56 -17.18 -17.13
C LYS A 127 -36.89 -17.26 -17.89
N ARG A 128 -37.11 -16.41 -18.89
CA ARG A 128 -38.28 -16.45 -19.79
C ARG A 128 -38.32 -17.74 -20.61
N GLN A 129 -37.18 -18.17 -21.15
CA GLN A 129 -37.07 -19.43 -21.89
C GLN A 129 -37.34 -20.66 -21.00
N ILE A 130 -36.77 -20.70 -19.79
CA ILE A 130 -37.04 -21.75 -18.80
C ILE A 130 -38.52 -21.81 -18.43
N GLU A 131 -39.17 -20.66 -18.23
CA GLU A 131 -40.61 -20.57 -17.92
C GLU A 131 -41.48 -21.13 -19.06
N VAL A 132 -41.14 -20.83 -20.32
CA VAL A 132 -41.84 -21.39 -21.49
C VAL A 132 -41.67 -22.92 -21.55
N LEU A 133 -40.46 -23.44 -21.33
CA LEU A 133 -40.20 -24.88 -21.32
C LEU A 133 -40.93 -25.60 -20.18
N LYS A 134 -40.99 -25.01 -18.98
CA LYS A 134 -41.75 -25.55 -17.85
C LYS A 134 -43.25 -25.65 -18.16
N ARG A 135 -43.84 -24.61 -18.75
CA ARG A 135 -45.26 -24.63 -19.16
C ARG A 135 -45.54 -25.69 -20.21
N ALA A 136 -44.64 -25.89 -21.17
CA ALA A 136 -44.77 -26.95 -22.17
C ALA A 136 -44.68 -28.35 -21.54
N GLN A 137 -43.77 -28.57 -20.58
CA GLN A 137 -43.67 -29.82 -19.82
C GLN A 137 -44.91 -30.08 -18.97
N GLU A 138 -45.43 -29.07 -18.27
CA GLU A 138 -46.63 -29.16 -17.45
C GLU A 138 -47.89 -29.47 -18.29
N GLN A 139 -48.04 -28.80 -19.44
CA GLN A 139 -49.11 -29.11 -20.40
C GLN A 139 -49.03 -30.56 -20.92
N ALA A 140 -47.83 -31.02 -21.29
CA ALA A 140 -47.62 -32.40 -21.72
C ALA A 140 -47.94 -33.42 -20.62
N PHE A 141 -47.58 -33.12 -19.36
CA PHE A 141 -47.90 -33.96 -18.21
C PHE A 141 -49.41 -34.01 -17.93
N VAL A 142 -50.11 -32.86 -17.94
CA VAL A 142 -51.57 -32.80 -17.77
C VAL A 142 -52.28 -33.60 -18.86
N GLU A 143 -51.81 -33.52 -20.11
CA GLU A 143 -52.39 -34.27 -21.22
C GLU A 143 -52.16 -35.78 -21.09
N GLN A 144 -50.97 -36.20 -20.64
CA GLN A 144 -50.71 -37.61 -20.30
C GLN A 144 -51.60 -38.11 -19.16
N GLN A 145 -51.84 -37.29 -18.13
CA GLN A 145 -52.76 -37.64 -17.02
C GLN A 145 -54.21 -37.78 -17.50
N ARG A 146 -54.67 -36.92 -18.42
CA ARG A 146 -56.00 -37.04 -19.05
C ARG A 146 -56.14 -38.33 -19.83
N GLN A 147 -55.18 -38.63 -20.71
CA GLN A 147 -55.20 -39.87 -21.50
C GLN A 147 -55.14 -41.13 -20.61
N ALA A 148 -54.39 -41.08 -19.51
CA ALA A 148 -54.36 -42.16 -18.53
C ALA A 148 -55.70 -42.34 -17.79
N LEU A 149 -56.37 -41.23 -17.46
CA LEU A 149 -57.69 -41.23 -16.82
C LEU A 149 -58.77 -41.75 -17.78
N GLU A 150 -58.83 -41.26 -19.03
CA GLU A 150 -59.74 -41.75 -20.07
C GLU A 150 -59.54 -43.25 -20.33
N ALA A 151 -58.29 -43.72 -20.40
CA ALA A 151 -57.99 -45.15 -20.54
C ALA A 151 -58.45 -45.97 -19.32
N ALA A 152 -58.34 -45.43 -18.11
CA ALA A 152 -58.82 -46.06 -16.88
C ALA A 152 -60.35 -46.12 -16.82
N GLU A 153 -61.06 -45.06 -17.22
CA GLU A 153 -62.52 -45.04 -17.32
C GLU A 153 -63.02 -46.06 -18.36
N VAL A 154 -62.42 -46.11 -19.55
CA VAL A 154 -62.76 -47.13 -20.57
C VAL A 154 -62.50 -48.55 -20.07
N ALA A 155 -61.44 -48.77 -19.28
CA ALA A 155 -61.17 -50.07 -18.67
C ALA A 155 -62.19 -50.44 -17.56
N GLU A 156 -62.64 -49.48 -16.76
CA GLU A 156 -63.69 -49.65 -15.75
C GLU A 156 -65.01 -50.02 -16.43
N VAL A 157 -65.45 -49.24 -17.42
CA VAL A 157 -66.70 -49.50 -18.17
C VAL A 157 -66.67 -50.88 -18.83
N ARG A 158 -65.55 -51.27 -19.45
CA ARG A 158 -65.39 -52.63 -20.02
C ARG A 158 -65.52 -53.71 -18.96
N LYS A 159 -64.93 -53.53 -17.77
CA LYS A 159 -65.02 -54.49 -16.66
C LYS A 159 -66.44 -54.56 -16.10
N LEU A 160 -67.16 -53.44 -16.06
CA LEU A 160 -68.57 -53.37 -15.67
C LEU A 160 -69.47 -54.07 -16.71
N GLU A 161 -69.22 -53.87 -18.01
CA GLU A 161 -69.89 -54.63 -19.08
C GLU A 161 -69.60 -56.13 -18.99
N GLU A 162 -68.35 -56.54 -18.77
CA GLU A 162 -67.99 -57.95 -18.64
C GLU A 162 -68.68 -58.61 -17.44
N THR A 163 -68.68 -57.97 -16.27
CA THR A 163 -69.38 -58.50 -15.09
C THR A 163 -70.89 -58.56 -15.31
N ARG A 164 -71.48 -57.57 -15.97
CA ARG A 164 -72.89 -57.59 -16.39
C ARG A 164 -73.20 -58.73 -17.37
N ARG A 165 -72.35 -58.96 -18.38
CA ARG A 165 -72.49 -60.08 -19.34
C ARG A 165 -72.39 -61.43 -18.63
N ARG A 166 -71.42 -61.61 -17.72
CA ARG A 166 -71.26 -62.82 -16.91
C ARG A 166 -72.49 -63.07 -16.02
N ALA A 167 -73.02 -62.03 -15.38
CA ALA A 167 -74.23 -62.14 -14.55
C ALA A 167 -75.48 -62.49 -15.37
N MET A 168 -75.63 -61.94 -16.57
CA MET A 168 -76.72 -62.30 -17.49
C MET A 168 -76.60 -63.76 -17.96
N ALA A 169 -75.41 -64.20 -18.38
CA ALA A 169 -75.18 -65.60 -18.77
C ALA A 169 -75.42 -66.58 -17.60
N GLN A 170 -74.99 -66.23 -16.38
CA GLN A 170 -75.27 -67.02 -15.18
C GLN A 170 -76.77 -67.11 -14.89
N ARG A 171 -77.51 -66.01 -15.06
CA ARG A 171 -78.97 -65.98 -14.91
C ARG A 171 -79.67 -66.85 -15.95
N GLU A 172 -79.22 -66.84 -17.20
CA GLU A 172 -79.76 -67.71 -18.27
C GLU A 172 -79.55 -69.20 -17.94
N VAL A 173 -78.35 -69.58 -17.48
CA VAL A 173 -78.07 -70.95 -17.01
C VAL A 173 -78.94 -71.33 -15.81
N GLN A 174 -79.12 -70.43 -14.84
CA GLN A 174 -80.00 -70.67 -13.69
C GLN A 174 -81.47 -70.85 -14.10
N LEU A 175 -81.96 -70.09 -15.09
CA LEU A 175 -83.30 -70.26 -15.64
C LEU A 175 -83.44 -71.63 -16.34
N GLN A 176 -82.45 -72.05 -17.12
CA GLN A 176 -82.44 -73.39 -17.73
C GLN A 176 -82.44 -74.50 -16.67
N GLN A 177 -81.66 -74.36 -15.60
CA GLN A 177 -81.65 -75.30 -14.46
C GLN A 177 -83.00 -75.36 -13.73
N LEU A 178 -83.72 -74.24 -13.62
CA LEU A 178 -85.07 -74.21 -13.05
C LEU A 178 -86.11 -74.90 -13.95
N GLU A 179 -85.99 -74.79 -15.28
CA GLU A 179 -86.84 -75.57 -16.20
C GLU A 179 -86.50 -77.07 -16.17
N GLU A 180 -85.21 -77.44 -16.07
CA GLU A 180 -84.80 -78.84 -15.88
C GLU A 180 -85.32 -79.39 -14.52
N LEU A 181 -85.30 -78.59 -13.47
CA LEU A 181 -85.86 -78.95 -12.16
C LEU A 181 -87.37 -79.13 -12.22
N LYS A 182 -88.11 -78.27 -12.94
CA LYS A 182 -89.55 -78.47 -13.19
C LYS A 182 -89.81 -79.78 -13.95
N ALA A 183 -88.99 -80.10 -14.96
CA ALA A 183 -89.09 -81.37 -15.68
C ALA A 183 -88.84 -82.57 -14.76
N LYS A 184 -87.86 -82.48 -13.84
CA LYS A 184 -87.63 -83.49 -12.79
C LYS A 184 -88.81 -83.61 -11.84
N ILE A 185 -89.38 -82.51 -11.33
CA ILE A 185 -90.57 -82.53 -10.46
C ILE A 185 -91.80 -83.13 -11.17
N LEU A 186 -91.94 -82.93 -12.49
CA LEU A 186 -92.98 -83.59 -13.28
C LEU A 186 -92.71 -85.09 -13.45
N GLY A 187 -91.45 -85.50 -13.58
CA GLY A 187 -91.03 -86.90 -13.56
C GLY A 187 -91.22 -87.57 -12.20
N GLU A 188 -90.88 -86.88 -11.11
CA GLU A 188 -91.13 -87.30 -9.72
C GLU A 188 -92.63 -87.47 -9.49
N ARG A 189 -93.48 -86.53 -9.91
CA ARG A 189 -94.96 -86.71 -9.85
C ARG A 189 -95.49 -87.88 -10.66
N ALA A 190 -94.80 -88.28 -11.72
CA ALA A 190 -95.13 -89.51 -12.46
C ALA A 190 -94.67 -90.75 -11.69
N ALA A 191 -93.48 -90.70 -11.06
CA ALA A 191 -92.98 -91.72 -10.16
C ALA A 191 -93.89 -91.88 -8.91
N ASP A 192 -94.26 -90.80 -8.23
CA ASP A 192 -95.20 -90.75 -7.09
C ASP A 192 -96.55 -91.42 -7.40
N ARG A 193 -97.03 -91.35 -8.65
CA ARG A 193 -98.22 -92.09 -9.07
C ARG A 193 -97.97 -93.60 -9.08
N THR A 194 -96.87 -94.04 -9.69
CA THR A 194 -96.47 -95.46 -9.68
C THR A 194 -96.12 -95.95 -8.27
N GLU A 195 -95.49 -95.11 -7.43
CA GLU A 195 -95.22 -95.43 -6.03
C GLU A 195 -96.51 -95.48 -5.23
N GLY A 196 -97.47 -94.57 -5.41
CA GLY A 196 -98.78 -94.62 -4.75
C GLY A 196 -99.56 -95.90 -5.07
N GLU A 197 -99.43 -96.45 -6.28
CA GLU A 197 -99.94 -97.77 -6.65
C GLU A 197 -99.24 -98.90 -5.88
N THR A 198 -97.92 -98.80 -5.65
CA THR A 198 -97.17 -99.79 -4.84
C THR A 198 -97.26 -99.58 -3.32
N LEU A 199 -97.47 -98.36 -2.82
CA LEU A 199 -97.70 -98.07 -1.40
C LEU A 199 -99.09 -98.51 -0.97
N ARG A 200 -100.10 -98.45 -1.85
CA ARG A 200 -101.38 -99.14 -1.60
C ARG A 200 -101.19 -100.63 -1.37
N ARG A 201 -100.20 -101.24 -2.02
CA ARG A 201 -99.85 -102.66 -1.84
C ARG A 201 -99.05 -102.91 -0.54
N LYS A 202 -98.11 -102.02 -0.16
CA LYS A 202 -97.30 -102.14 1.07
C LYS A 202 -97.96 -101.66 2.37
N ALA A 203 -98.88 -100.70 2.32
CA ALA A 203 -99.61 -100.22 3.50
C ALA A 203 -100.55 -101.30 4.09
N LEU A 204 -100.89 -102.31 3.28
CA LEU A 204 -101.54 -103.55 3.74
C LEU A 204 -100.58 -104.47 4.52
N GLU A 205 -99.27 -104.35 4.32
CA GLU A 205 -98.22 -105.16 4.97
C GLU A 205 -97.67 -104.48 6.24
N GLU A 206 -97.45 -103.15 6.25
CA GLU A 206 -96.77 -102.44 7.36
C GLU A 206 -97.65 -102.13 8.59
N ALA A 207 -98.99 -102.18 8.46
CA ALA A 207 -99.91 -101.98 9.58
C ALA A 207 -99.71 -102.99 10.73
N GLU A 208 -99.02 -104.11 10.45
CA GLU A 208 -98.74 -105.18 11.41
C GLU A 208 -97.54 -104.89 12.35
N GLU A 209 -96.59 -104.00 11.98
CA GLU A 209 -95.29 -103.86 12.71
C GLU A 209 -95.25 -102.72 13.74
N LEU A 210 -95.94 -101.59 13.49
CA LEU A 210 -95.65 -100.30 14.15
C LEU A 210 -96.02 -100.21 15.65
N ARG A 211 -96.70 -101.22 16.22
CA ARG A 211 -97.15 -101.24 17.63
C ARG A 211 -96.03 -101.41 18.69
N ARG A 212 -94.74 -101.28 18.34
CA ARG A 212 -93.62 -101.82 19.15
C ARG A 212 -92.57 -100.83 19.70
N LYS A 213 -92.59 -99.52 19.42
CA LYS A 213 -91.39 -98.65 19.58
C LYS A 213 -91.49 -97.38 20.44
N GLU A 214 -92.65 -97.00 20.97
CA GLU A 214 -92.87 -95.60 21.42
C GLU A 214 -92.31 -95.23 22.83
N GLU A 215 -91.90 -96.21 23.63
CA GLU A 215 -91.79 -96.06 25.10
C GLU A 215 -90.50 -95.39 25.64
N ALA A 216 -89.53 -95.00 24.80
CA ALA A 216 -88.13 -94.83 25.23
C ALA A 216 -87.57 -93.39 25.50
N ARG A 217 -88.31 -92.29 25.23
CA ARG A 217 -87.66 -90.97 24.95
C ARG A 217 -87.45 -89.98 26.13
N LEU A 218 -88.20 -90.08 27.24
CA LEU A 218 -88.52 -88.89 28.08
C LEU A 218 -87.44 -88.32 29.04
N ALA A 219 -86.21 -88.84 29.09
CA ALA A 219 -85.34 -88.67 30.28
C ALA A 219 -84.31 -87.49 30.31
N LYS A 220 -83.99 -86.81 29.19
CA LYS A 220 -82.64 -86.18 29.03
C LYS A 220 -82.49 -84.65 29.21
N GLN A 221 -83.51 -83.88 29.58
CA GLN A 221 -83.53 -82.41 29.35
C GLN A 221 -83.09 -81.45 30.47
N ARG A 222 -82.76 -81.89 31.70
CA ARG A 222 -82.69 -80.98 32.88
C ARG A 222 -81.35 -80.26 33.21
N GLN A 223 -80.26 -80.46 32.47
CA GLN A 223 -78.90 -80.14 32.98
C GLN A 223 -78.30 -78.75 32.62
N LEU A 224 -78.84 -78.01 31.65
CA LEU A 224 -78.08 -76.97 30.92
C LEU A 224 -78.24 -75.49 31.39
N ALA A 225 -78.75 -75.21 32.59
CA ALA A 225 -79.27 -73.87 32.92
C ALA A 225 -78.30 -72.90 33.67
N ASP A 226 -77.28 -73.39 34.38
CA ASP A 226 -76.66 -72.59 35.47
C ASP A 226 -75.41 -71.75 35.08
N ASP A 227 -74.71 -72.06 33.98
CA ASP A 227 -73.34 -71.54 33.75
C ASP A 227 -73.21 -70.06 33.30
N THR A 228 -74.31 -69.34 33.05
CA THR A 228 -74.26 -68.10 32.23
C THR A 228 -74.07 -66.78 32.97
N LYS A 229 -74.02 -66.75 34.31
CA LYS A 229 -74.07 -65.49 35.10
C LYS A 229 -72.73 -64.81 35.44
N ALA A 230 -71.57 -65.47 35.25
CA ALA A 230 -70.31 -65.03 35.87
C ALA A 230 -69.47 -63.99 35.10
N ALA A 231 -69.66 -63.82 33.79
CA ALA A 231 -68.62 -63.23 32.91
C ALA A 231 -68.60 -61.69 32.77
N ASN A 232 -69.60 -60.94 33.27
CA ASN A 232 -69.84 -59.56 32.84
C ASN A 232 -69.18 -58.43 33.68
N ALA A 233 -68.38 -58.75 34.71
CA ALA A 233 -67.91 -57.75 35.68
C ALA A 233 -66.52 -57.12 35.41
N ALA A 234 -65.69 -57.70 34.54
CA ALA A 234 -64.25 -57.43 34.53
C ALA A 234 -63.77 -56.22 33.68
N LEU A 235 -64.62 -55.63 32.82
CA LEU A 235 -64.14 -54.78 31.71
C LEU A 235 -63.94 -53.29 32.04
N GLN A 236 -64.41 -52.77 33.17
CA GLN A 236 -64.37 -51.31 33.45
C GLN A 236 -63.04 -50.77 34.00
N ALA A 237 -62.12 -51.60 34.50
CA ALA A 237 -60.97 -51.13 35.27
C ALA A 237 -59.82 -50.49 34.45
N PHE A 238 -59.81 -50.61 33.11
CA PHE A 238 -58.60 -50.36 32.31
C PHE A 238 -58.42 -48.91 31.80
N ARG A 239 -59.47 -48.06 31.82
CA ARG A 239 -59.47 -46.77 31.08
C ARG A 239 -58.95 -45.54 31.84
N LEU A 240 -58.65 -45.65 33.13
CA LEU A 240 -58.24 -44.50 33.97
C LEU A 240 -56.71 -44.25 34.03
N LYS A 241 -55.88 -45.13 33.45
CA LYS A 241 -54.44 -45.22 33.81
C LYS A 241 -53.44 -44.60 32.82
N GLU A 242 -53.87 -44.12 31.65
CA GLU A 242 -52.96 -43.54 30.65
C GLU A 242 -52.94 -42.01 30.59
N ALA A 243 -53.93 -41.32 31.15
CA ALA A 243 -54.07 -39.87 31.00
C ALA A 243 -53.08 -39.02 31.82
N GLU A 244 -52.46 -39.57 32.87
CA GLU A 244 -51.56 -38.80 33.76
C GLU A 244 -50.13 -38.67 33.22
N ARG A 245 -49.64 -39.65 32.45
CA ARG A 245 -48.21 -39.72 32.06
C ARG A 245 -47.75 -38.68 31.03
N ALA A 246 -48.67 -38.01 30.35
CA ALA A 246 -48.33 -37.03 29.31
C ALA A 246 -48.01 -35.62 29.85
N ARG A 247 -48.37 -35.30 31.09
CA ARG A 247 -48.21 -33.93 31.66
C ARG A 247 -46.87 -33.70 32.38
N GLU A 248 -46.08 -34.74 32.62
CA GLU A 248 -44.84 -34.63 33.41
C GLU A 248 -43.60 -34.25 32.61
N GLN A 249 -43.61 -34.30 31.27
CA GLN A 249 -42.41 -34.13 30.44
C GLN A 249 -42.22 -32.73 29.84
N GLU A 250 -43.25 -31.89 29.77
CA GLU A 250 -43.17 -30.59 29.10
C GLU A 250 -42.66 -29.45 30.02
N ALA A 251 -42.85 -29.57 31.35
CA ALA A 251 -42.41 -28.57 32.33
C ALA A 251 -40.88 -28.54 32.59
N ALA A 252 -40.12 -29.49 32.05
CA ALA A 252 -38.70 -29.66 32.37
C ALA A 252 -37.74 -28.84 31.48
N MET A 253 -38.14 -28.42 30.27
CA MET A 253 -37.23 -27.75 29.31
C MET A 253 -37.17 -26.22 29.42
N GLU A 254 -38.15 -25.56 30.03
CA GLU A 254 -38.19 -24.08 30.07
C GLU A 254 -37.32 -23.48 31.20
N ALA A 255 -37.05 -24.23 32.27
CA ALA A 255 -36.31 -23.75 33.44
C ALA A 255 -34.79 -23.58 33.22
N TYR A 256 -34.19 -24.24 32.22
CA TYR A 256 -32.73 -24.25 32.04
C TYR A 256 -32.20 -23.09 31.18
N ALA A 257 -33.05 -22.43 30.40
CA ALA A 257 -32.66 -21.32 29.52
C ALA A 257 -32.45 -20.00 30.28
N ARG A 258 -33.38 -19.63 31.19
CA ARG A 258 -33.31 -18.37 31.95
C ARG A 258 -32.07 -18.25 32.84
N LYS A 259 -31.61 -19.35 33.44
CA LYS A 259 -30.47 -19.36 34.37
C LYS A 259 -29.10 -19.10 33.71
N LYS A 260 -29.02 -19.13 32.38
CA LYS A 260 -27.76 -18.95 31.63
C LYS A 260 -27.49 -17.49 31.22
N GLN A 261 -28.50 -16.62 31.32
CA GLN A 261 -28.41 -15.22 30.89
C GLN A 261 -28.01 -14.27 32.04
N GLU A 262 -28.51 -14.51 33.26
CA GLU A 262 -28.20 -13.69 34.45
C GLU A 262 -26.70 -13.75 34.87
N LEU A 263 -25.99 -14.83 34.53
CA LEU A 263 -24.57 -15.02 34.86
C LEU A 263 -23.60 -14.21 33.98
N ALA A 264 -24.07 -13.58 32.91
CA ALA A 264 -23.24 -12.75 32.03
C ALA A 264 -23.13 -11.29 32.53
N ASP A 265 -24.25 -10.70 32.94
CA ASP A 265 -24.34 -9.27 33.28
C ASP A 265 -23.67 -8.92 34.62
N GLU A 266 -23.48 -9.89 35.51
CA GLU A 266 -22.79 -9.71 36.80
C GLU A 266 -21.25 -9.69 36.70
N ARG A 267 -20.70 -10.05 35.53
CA ARG A 267 -19.25 -9.98 35.26
C ARG A 267 -18.83 -8.63 34.67
N ALA A 268 -19.71 -7.97 33.92
CA ALA A 268 -19.44 -6.65 33.35
C ALA A 268 -19.31 -5.55 34.43
N LYS A 269 -20.07 -5.64 35.52
CA LYS A 269 -20.09 -4.63 36.59
C LYS A 269 -18.82 -4.60 37.46
N ARG A 270 -18.13 -5.74 37.66
CA ARG A 270 -16.94 -5.83 38.54
C ARG A 270 -15.62 -5.28 37.95
N GLU A 271 -15.57 -4.96 36.66
CA GLU A 271 -14.38 -4.33 36.04
C GLU A 271 -14.48 -2.80 35.91
N ALA A 272 -15.69 -2.22 36.02
CA ALA A 272 -15.87 -0.77 36.05
C ALA A 272 -15.31 -0.15 37.35
N ASP A 273 -15.62 -0.76 38.50
CA ASP A 273 -15.25 -0.24 39.82
C ASP A 273 -13.73 -0.23 40.08
N LYS A 274 -12.95 -1.04 39.36
CA LYS A 274 -11.47 -1.08 39.50
C LYS A 274 -10.74 0.06 38.80
N ARG A 275 -11.39 0.79 37.89
CA ARG A 275 -10.78 1.93 37.17
C ARG A 275 -11.01 3.25 37.91
N ALA A 276 -12.14 3.40 38.60
CA ALA A 276 -12.42 4.57 39.45
C ALA A 276 -11.42 4.76 40.62
N ALA A 277 -10.73 3.71 41.04
CA ALA A 277 -9.78 3.76 42.16
C ALA A 277 -8.40 4.37 41.83
N LYS A 278 -8.03 4.55 40.55
CA LYS A 278 -6.69 5.00 40.14
C LYS A 278 -6.56 6.49 39.87
N ASP A 279 -7.65 7.21 39.66
CA ASP A 279 -7.64 8.65 39.38
C ASP A 279 -7.68 9.53 40.65
N ALA A 280 -7.81 8.92 41.83
CA ALA A 280 -7.75 9.62 43.13
C ALA A 280 -6.31 10.04 43.54
N GLU A 281 -5.28 9.40 42.99
CA GLU A 281 -3.88 9.63 43.38
C GLU A 281 -3.29 10.91 42.76
N ARG A 282 -3.86 11.40 41.65
CA ARG A 282 -3.44 12.64 40.97
C ARG A 282 -3.91 13.93 41.64
N LYS A 283 -4.51 13.85 42.85
CA LYS A 283 -4.92 15.01 43.67
C LYS A 283 -3.97 15.30 44.85
N ARG A 284 -2.75 14.77 44.85
CA ARG A 284 -1.63 15.34 45.64
C ARG A 284 -0.99 16.54 44.93
N VAL A 285 -1.79 17.59 44.79
CA VAL A 285 -1.33 18.99 44.62
C VAL A 285 -0.86 19.55 45.99
N ALA A 286 -0.37 18.67 46.87
CA ALA A 286 0.02 18.96 48.24
C ALA A 286 1.49 19.39 48.36
N ASP A 287 2.31 19.09 47.36
CA ASP A 287 3.72 19.50 47.29
C ASP A 287 3.89 20.98 46.82
N MET A 288 2.78 21.74 46.83
CA MET A 288 2.73 23.20 46.68
C MET A 288 3.35 23.95 47.89
N MET A 289 4.27 23.32 48.62
CA MET A 289 4.89 23.82 49.86
C MET A 289 6.41 24.02 49.73
N GLU A 290 7.04 23.52 48.66
CA GLU A 290 8.46 23.76 48.34
C GLU A 290 8.77 25.27 48.15
N SER A 291 7.75 26.06 47.80
CA SER A 291 7.86 27.50 47.49
C SER A 291 8.12 28.43 48.69
N ASN A 292 8.18 27.91 49.92
CA ASN A 292 8.26 28.74 51.13
C ASN A 292 9.64 28.75 51.83
N TYR A 293 10.63 28.01 51.32
CA TYR A 293 11.94 27.86 51.98
C TYR A 293 13.00 28.93 51.62
N VAL A 294 12.84 29.65 50.51
CA VAL A 294 13.88 30.55 49.98
C VAL A 294 13.88 31.95 50.65
N ALA A 295 12.85 32.30 51.40
CA ALA A 295 12.70 33.61 52.03
C ALA A 295 13.48 33.82 53.35
N TRP A 296 14.31 32.86 53.77
CA TRP A 296 14.95 32.86 55.10
C TRP A 296 16.37 33.46 55.16
N HIS A 297 17.09 33.56 54.04
CA HIS A 297 18.54 33.86 54.03
C HIS A 297 18.95 35.35 53.95
N THR A 298 18.06 36.29 54.30
CA THR A 298 18.27 37.73 54.04
C THR A 298 18.60 38.58 55.29
N LYS A 299 19.35 38.05 56.26
CA LYS A 299 19.76 38.79 57.49
C LYS A 299 21.13 38.37 58.07
N GLU A 300 22.22 38.68 57.38
CA GLU A 300 23.57 38.71 57.97
C GLU A 300 24.15 40.13 57.81
N GLU A 301 23.94 40.96 58.83
CA GLU A 301 24.22 42.40 58.85
C GLU A 301 25.57 42.75 59.52
N ALA A 302 26.07 43.94 59.19
CA ALA A 302 26.86 44.82 60.07
C ALA A 302 28.11 44.27 60.81
N ARG A 303 29.27 44.25 60.12
CA ARG A 303 30.59 44.38 60.78
C ARG A 303 31.61 45.18 59.97
N LEU A 304 32.40 45.98 60.70
CA LEU A 304 33.75 46.48 60.40
C LEU A 304 33.94 47.93 59.86
N ALA A 305 33.65 48.94 60.68
CA ALA A 305 34.04 50.35 60.45
C ALA A 305 35.00 50.84 61.57
N ARG A 306 36.33 50.93 61.34
CA ARG A 306 37.29 51.34 62.41
C ARG A 306 38.56 52.18 62.08
N ASP A 307 39.10 52.25 60.86
CA ASP A 307 40.46 52.81 60.65
C ASP A 307 40.50 54.21 59.98
N VAL A 308 40.58 55.31 60.76
CA VAL A 308 40.64 56.70 60.19
C VAL A 308 41.63 57.70 60.86
N ALA A 309 41.93 57.68 62.17
CA ALA A 309 42.45 58.88 62.87
C ALA A 309 43.88 58.76 63.47
N ALA A 310 44.93 59.25 62.78
CA ALA A 310 46.32 58.94 63.17
C ALA A 310 47.37 60.08 63.31
N ALA A 311 47.60 60.97 62.33
CA ALA A 311 48.88 61.71 62.25
C ALA A 311 48.84 63.11 61.59
N GLU A 312 49.28 64.16 62.32
CA GLU A 312 49.37 65.55 61.81
C GLU A 312 50.54 66.45 62.36
N GLN A 313 51.45 66.00 63.24
CA GLN A 313 52.09 66.92 64.23
C GLN A 313 53.56 67.42 64.04
N LYS A 314 54.16 67.59 62.84
CA LYS A 314 55.66 67.64 62.67
C LYS A 314 56.38 68.96 62.26
N ALA A 315 55.86 70.18 62.45
CA ALA A 315 56.14 71.30 61.49
C ALA A 315 56.94 72.59 61.87
N ALA A 316 57.74 72.73 62.95
CA ALA A 316 57.91 74.07 63.60
C ALA A 316 59.31 74.74 63.92
N ALA A 317 60.46 74.51 63.24
CA ALA A 317 61.79 74.77 63.88
C ALA A 317 62.93 75.63 63.21
N GLU A 318 62.76 76.50 62.19
CA GLU A 318 63.90 76.87 61.27
C GLU A 318 64.49 78.33 61.19
N GLU A 319 64.06 79.35 61.94
CA GLU A 319 64.14 80.76 61.44
C GLU A 319 65.49 81.57 61.52
N GLU A 320 66.43 81.32 62.43
CA GLU A 320 67.36 82.39 62.90
C GLU A 320 68.61 82.74 62.04
N ALA A 321 69.03 81.93 61.06
CA ALA A 321 70.37 81.98 60.43
C ALA A 321 70.65 83.17 59.47
N ARG A 322 70.03 84.34 59.68
CA ARG A 322 69.61 85.25 58.59
C ARG A 322 70.46 86.51 58.35
N ARG A 323 70.98 87.18 59.39
CA ARG A 323 71.43 88.60 59.30
C ARG A 323 72.84 88.87 58.75
N LYS A 324 73.84 88.03 59.07
CA LYS A 324 75.26 88.37 58.81
C LYS A 324 75.65 88.34 57.31
N ARG A 325 74.78 87.80 56.46
CA ARG A 325 75.00 87.62 55.00
C ARG A 325 74.73 88.88 54.16
N ALA A 326 74.46 90.04 54.78
CA ALA A 326 73.83 91.18 54.11
C ALA A 326 74.77 92.21 53.46
N ALA A 327 76.03 92.33 53.90
CA ALA A 327 76.90 93.46 53.51
C ALA A 327 77.76 93.18 52.26
N ASP A 328 78.56 92.11 52.26
CA ASP A 328 79.37 91.69 51.10
C ASP A 328 78.51 91.39 49.85
N LEU A 329 77.25 91.04 50.12
CA LEU A 329 76.19 90.90 49.13
C LEU A 329 76.02 92.16 48.28
N ALA A 330 76.12 93.38 48.85
CA ALA A 330 75.76 94.62 48.17
C ALA A 330 76.70 94.99 47.00
N ALA A 331 78.01 94.83 47.17
CA ALA A 331 78.97 95.13 46.10
C ALA A 331 78.94 94.07 44.98
N GLN A 332 78.79 92.79 45.36
CA GLN A 332 78.57 91.71 44.38
C GLN A 332 77.22 91.88 43.65
N ILE A 333 76.19 92.40 44.33
CA ILE A 333 74.88 92.71 43.75
C ILE A 333 75.00 93.71 42.59
N ASP A 334 75.80 94.77 42.66
CA ASP A 334 75.80 95.80 41.60
C ASP A 334 76.57 95.36 40.33
N ALA A 335 77.70 94.68 40.48
CA ALA A 335 78.37 94.03 39.35
C ALA A 335 77.49 92.92 38.74
N SER A 336 76.84 92.12 39.61
CA SER A 336 75.85 91.12 39.19
C SER A 336 74.66 91.76 38.48
N ARG A 337 74.14 92.91 38.93
CA ARG A 337 73.02 93.64 38.30
C ARG A 337 73.34 94.06 36.88
N GLN A 338 74.52 94.62 36.61
CA GLN A 338 74.88 95.02 35.25
C GLN A 338 75.08 93.81 34.31
N ALA A 339 75.70 92.74 34.79
CA ALA A 339 75.79 91.47 34.05
C ALA A 339 74.40 90.86 33.82
N GLN A 340 73.53 90.84 34.83
CA GLN A 340 72.14 90.39 34.74
C GLN A 340 71.33 91.24 33.76
N LEU A 341 71.52 92.56 33.68
CA LEU A 341 70.78 93.40 32.74
C LEU A 341 71.16 93.06 31.29
N ARG A 342 72.45 92.81 31.01
CA ARG A 342 72.91 92.35 29.69
C ARG A 342 72.41 90.94 29.39
N ALA A 343 72.56 90.01 30.32
CA ALA A 343 72.05 88.64 30.19
C ALA A 343 70.52 88.60 30.00
N LYS A 344 69.75 89.44 30.73
CA LYS A 344 68.29 89.58 30.56
C LYS A 344 67.90 90.20 29.23
N ALA A 345 68.69 91.15 28.69
CA ALA A 345 68.45 91.71 27.37
C ALA A 345 68.71 90.68 26.26
N GLN A 346 69.77 89.89 26.39
CA GLN A 346 70.12 88.82 25.45
C GLN A 346 69.14 87.64 25.55
N ALA A 347 68.75 87.25 26.77
CA ALA A 347 67.69 86.27 27.02
C ALA A 347 66.37 86.74 26.43
N LYS A 348 65.92 87.98 26.66
CA LYS A 348 64.70 88.51 26.02
C LYS A 348 64.75 88.58 24.50
N ALA A 349 65.94 88.70 23.91
CA ALA A 349 66.10 88.66 22.47
C ALA A 349 66.02 87.21 21.94
N ALA A 350 66.61 86.25 22.65
CA ALA A 350 66.49 84.82 22.37
C ALA A 350 65.06 84.31 22.57
N GLU A 351 64.43 84.58 23.72
CA GLU A 351 63.02 84.30 24.04
C GLU A 351 62.10 84.78 22.91
N LYS A 352 62.24 86.02 22.43
CA LYS A 352 61.44 86.54 21.32
C LYS A 352 61.71 85.87 19.96
N ALA A 353 62.94 85.42 19.71
CA ALA A 353 63.28 84.71 18.49
C ALA A 353 62.71 83.28 18.52
N GLU A 354 62.86 82.59 19.66
CA GLU A 354 62.26 81.28 19.93
C GLU A 354 60.73 81.36 19.88
N GLU A 355 60.09 82.36 20.51
CA GLU A 355 58.64 82.61 20.41
C GLU A 355 58.19 82.81 18.96
N ALA A 356 58.93 83.57 18.15
CA ALA A 356 58.60 83.81 16.75
C ALA A 356 58.75 82.54 15.88
N GLU A 357 59.79 81.73 16.12
CA GLU A 357 59.95 80.43 15.48
C GLU A 357 58.84 79.47 15.90
N TYR A 358 58.51 79.40 17.20
CA TYR A 358 57.46 78.56 17.75
C TYR A 358 56.09 78.93 17.19
N LEU A 359 55.77 80.23 17.08
CA LEU A 359 54.53 80.72 16.46
C LEU A 359 54.47 80.39 14.96
N SER A 360 55.59 80.45 14.23
CA SER A 360 55.67 80.06 12.81
C SER A 360 55.47 78.55 12.63
N ALA A 361 56.15 77.74 13.45
CA ALA A 361 56.02 76.29 13.48
C ALA A 361 54.59 75.87 13.86
N TRP A 362 54.00 76.49 14.88
CA TRP A 362 52.62 76.25 15.31
C TRP A 362 51.59 76.67 14.25
N GLY A 363 51.79 77.83 13.62
CA GLY A 363 50.97 78.30 12.51
C GLY A 363 51.04 77.40 11.27
N THR A 364 52.16 76.71 11.07
CA THR A 364 52.34 75.69 10.03
C THR A 364 51.70 74.36 10.43
N ARG A 365 51.93 73.88 11.65
CA ARG A 365 51.38 72.61 12.16
C ARG A 365 49.86 72.65 12.28
N THR A 366 49.27 73.77 12.68
CA THR A 366 47.81 73.94 12.73
C THR A 366 47.16 73.97 11.33
N LYS A 367 47.86 74.45 10.30
CA LYS A 367 47.41 74.32 8.90
C LYS A 367 47.50 72.87 8.41
N GLN A 368 48.59 72.18 8.72
CA GLN A 368 48.76 70.75 8.40
C GLN A 368 47.69 69.90 9.08
N LEU A 369 47.46 70.07 10.38
CA LEU A 369 46.40 69.35 11.13
C LEU A 369 45.01 69.57 10.52
N LYS A 370 44.66 70.80 10.12
CA LYS A 370 43.38 71.06 9.44
C LYS A 370 43.29 70.35 8.09
N ALA A 371 44.36 70.34 7.31
CA ALA A 371 44.40 69.60 6.04
C ALA A 371 44.32 68.08 6.26
N GLU A 372 45.00 67.54 7.28
CA GLU A 372 44.92 66.14 7.71
C GLU A 372 43.47 65.78 8.14
N GLU A 373 42.81 66.62 8.96
CA GLU A 373 41.42 66.45 9.39
C GLU A 373 40.41 66.51 8.24
N ASP A 374 40.56 67.46 7.31
CA ASP A 374 39.67 67.60 6.15
C ASP A 374 39.89 66.46 5.13
N GLU A 375 41.12 66.01 4.90
CA GLU A 375 41.40 64.79 4.14
C GLU A 375 40.76 63.56 4.80
N GLU A 376 40.87 63.41 6.13
CA GLU A 376 40.29 62.26 6.82
C GLU A 376 38.75 62.29 6.77
N ARG A 377 38.14 63.47 6.92
CA ARG A 377 36.70 63.68 6.69
C ARG A 377 36.28 63.30 5.28
N LEU A 378 37.01 63.74 4.26
CA LEU A 378 36.74 63.39 2.87
C LEU A 378 36.87 61.88 2.61
N LYS A 379 37.91 61.23 3.16
CA LYS A 379 38.12 59.78 3.07
C LYS A 379 36.97 59.01 3.74
N ARG A 380 36.59 59.39 4.98
CA ARG A 380 35.45 58.80 5.71
C ARG A 380 34.13 58.98 4.94
N LEU A 381 33.89 60.15 4.36
CA LEU A 381 32.69 60.45 3.56
C LEU A 381 32.67 59.67 2.23
N ALA A 382 33.82 59.50 1.58
CA ALA A 382 33.95 58.68 0.37
C ALA A 382 33.67 57.20 0.64
N VAL A 383 34.25 56.64 1.71
CA VAL A 383 33.96 55.26 2.17
C VAL A 383 32.48 55.10 2.53
N GLY A 384 31.90 56.06 3.24
CA GLY A 384 30.47 56.07 3.56
C GLY A 384 29.58 56.04 2.31
N LYS A 385 29.90 56.84 1.28
CA LYS A 385 29.19 56.81 -0.02
C LYS A 385 29.38 55.48 -0.76
N GLN A 386 30.58 54.90 -0.75
CA GLN A 386 30.83 53.59 -1.34
C GLN A 386 30.01 52.48 -0.65
N LEU A 387 29.97 52.49 0.69
CA LEU A 387 29.18 51.55 1.48
C LEU A 387 27.67 51.71 1.23
N ALA A 388 27.15 52.94 1.21
CA ALA A 388 25.75 53.20 0.89
C ALA A 388 25.38 52.71 -0.53
N ASN A 389 26.23 52.96 -1.52
CA ASN A 389 26.04 52.45 -2.88
C ASN A 389 26.09 50.91 -2.94
N PHE A 390 26.95 50.28 -2.15
CA PHE A 390 27.02 48.82 -2.04
C PHE A 390 25.75 48.24 -1.37
N GLN A 391 25.25 48.87 -0.30
CA GLN A 391 23.99 48.50 0.35
C GLN A 391 22.79 48.66 -0.59
N LEU A 392 22.72 49.74 -1.38
CA LEU A 392 21.71 49.92 -2.43
C LEU A 392 21.77 48.82 -3.50
N ARG A 393 22.98 48.42 -3.93
CA ARG A 393 23.16 47.28 -4.85
C ARG A 393 22.70 45.96 -4.21
N GLN A 394 23.00 45.71 -2.94
CA GLN A 394 22.50 44.52 -2.23
C GLN A 394 20.97 44.53 -2.10
N ALA A 395 20.36 45.68 -1.80
CA ALA A 395 18.91 45.83 -1.76
C ALA A 395 18.27 45.56 -3.13
N ALA A 396 18.85 46.08 -4.21
CA ALA A 396 18.40 45.81 -5.58
C ALA A 396 18.55 44.33 -5.98
N ILE A 397 19.64 43.66 -5.59
CA ILE A 397 19.82 42.22 -5.80
C ILE A 397 18.79 41.41 -5.01
N LYS A 398 18.52 41.79 -3.76
CA LYS A 398 17.50 41.13 -2.92
C LYS A 398 16.09 41.31 -3.50
N ALA A 399 15.77 42.51 -4.00
CA ALA A 399 14.51 42.79 -4.68
C ALA A 399 14.35 41.99 -5.98
N ARG A 400 15.41 41.86 -6.79
CA ARG A 400 15.41 40.98 -7.97
C ARG A 400 15.16 39.53 -7.59
N LYS A 401 15.94 38.97 -6.65
CA LYS A 401 15.74 37.59 -6.17
C LYS A 401 14.32 37.32 -5.65
N LEU A 402 13.69 38.30 -5.00
CA LEU A 402 12.31 38.18 -4.53
C LEU A 402 11.29 38.25 -5.69
N ALA A 403 11.55 39.06 -6.71
CA ALA A 403 10.74 39.06 -7.94
C ALA A 403 10.90 37.75 -8.72
N ASP A 404 12.14 37.26 -8.88
CA ASP A 404 12.46 35.99 -9.55
C ASP A 404 11.81 34.80 -8.83
N ALA A 405 11.87 34.76 -7.49
CA ALA A 405 11.18 33.76 -6.68
C ALA A 405 9.65 33.80 -6.88
N ARG A 406 9.05 34.99 -6.89
CA ARG A 406 7.61 35.15 -7.13
C ARG A 406 7.21 34.78 -8.57
N ILE A 407 8.09 34.97 -9.54
CA ILE A 407 7.88 34.49 -10.92
C ILE A 407 7.94 32.96 -10.94
N ALA A 408 8.89 32.33 -10.23
CA ALA A 408 8.95 30.88 -10.11
C ALA A 408 7.70 30.30 -9.44
N GLU A 409 7.24 30.87 -8.31
CA GLU A 409 5.97 30.49 -7.65
C GLU A 409 4.77 30.56 -8.61
N LEU A 410 4.69 31.60 -9.45
CA LEU A 410 3.62 31.75 -10.45
C LEU A 410 3.77 30.74 -11.61
N GLN A 411 4.99 30.39 -12.00
CA GLN A 411 5.26 29.37 -13.02
C GLN A 411 4.93 27.96 -12.51
N GLU A 412 5.28 27.63 -11.27
CA GLU A 412 4.90 26.39 -10.60
C GLU A 412 3.38 26.27 -10.46
N ALA A 413 2.70 27.34 -10.03
CA ALA A 413 1.24 27.36 -9.96
C ALA A 413 0.57 27.17 -11.34
N ALA A 414 1.12 27.79 -12.39
CA ALA A 414 0.64 27.60 -13.77
C ALA A 414 0.91 26.17 -14.29
N GLN A 415 2.06 25.59 -13.97
CA GLN A 415 2.43 24.23 -14.36
C GLN A 415 1.59 23.17 -13.65
N LEU A 416 1.27 23.37 -12.37
CA LEU A 416 0.30 22.53 -11.63
C LEU A 416 -1.11 22.65 -12.24
N ALA A 417 -1.56 23.86 -12.56
CA ALA A 417 -2.87 24.05 -13.20
C ALA A 417 -2.96 23.37 -14.57
N LEU A 418 -1.86 23.42 -15.36
CA LEU A 418 -1.76 22.72 -16.64
C LEU A 418 -1.76 21.19 -16.45
N SER A 419 -0.98 20.67 -15.49
CA SER A 419 -0.94 19.23 -15.16
C SER A 419 -2.32 18.67 -14.81
N VAL A 420 -3.11 19.41 -14.02
CA VAL A 420 -4.49 19.00 -13.66
C VAL A 420 -5.42 19.01 -14.88
N ALA A 421 -5.24 19.96 -15.80
CA ALA A 421 -6.02 20.00 -17.05
C ALA A 421 -5.62 18.86 -18.01
N GLU A 422 -4.34 18.52 -18.10
CA GLU A 422 -3.84 17.38 -18.87
C GLU A 422 -4.35 16.04 -18.31
N GLU A 423 -4.32 15.85 -16.98
CA GLU A 423 -4.91 14.67 -16.31
C GLU A 423 -6.42 14.56 -16.57
N GLU A 424 -7.15 15.69 -16.56
CA GLU A 424 -8.56 15.74 -16.91
C GLU A 424 -8.81 15.36 -18.38
N GLU A 425 -7.99 15.84 -19.32
CA GLU A 425 -8.12 15.48 -20.72
C GLU A 425 -7.81 13.98 -20.96
N ILE A 426 -6.76 13.45 -20.32
CA ILE A 426 -6.42 12.02 -20.36
C ILE A 426 -7.58 11.18 -19.83
N PHE A 427 -8.16 11.56 -18.68
CA PHE A 427 -9.34 10.90 -18.14
C PHE A 427 -10.53 10.94 -19.10
N LEU A 428 -10.82 12.08 -19.71
CA LEU A 428 -11.95 12.23 -20.63
C LEU A 428 -11.76 11.38 -21.89
N ARG A 429 -10.56 11.38 -22.49
CA ARG A 429 -10.21 10.52 -23.63
C ARG A 429 -10.43 9.03 -23.30
N TYR A 430 -9.91 8.58 -22.16
CA TYR A 430 -10.11 7.21 -21.66
C TYR A 430 -11.59 6.87 -21.45
N ALA A 431 -12.35 7.76 -20.80
CA ALA A 431 -13.76 7.57 -20.53
C ALA A 431 -14.60 7.50 -21.83
N HIS A 432 -14.24 8.30 -22.84
CA HIS A 432 -14.85 8.23 -24.17
C HIS A 432 -14.56 6.91 -24.88
N GLU A 433 -13.31 6.44 -24.87
CA GLU A 433 -12.93 5.14 -25.46
C GLU A 433 -13.69 3.98 -24.82
N CYS A 434 -13.81 3.95 -23.48
CA CYS A 434 -14.60 2.95 -22.77
C CYS A 434 -16.11 3.02 -23.07
N ILE A 435 -16.68 4.23 -23.24
CA ILE A 435 -18.08 4.40 -23.66
C ILE A 435 -18.30 3.85 -25.06
N GLU A 436 -17.42 4.16 -26.02
CA GLU A 436 -17.54 3.64 -27.39
C GLU A 436 -17.32 2.13 -27.48
N GLU A 437 -16.43 1.56 -26.66
CA GLU A 437 -16.28 0.11 -26.50
C GLU A 437 -17.57 -0.54 -26.00
N TYR A 438 -18.19 0.01 -24.95
CA TYR A 438 -19.43 -0.54 -24.38
C TYR A 438 -20.63 -0.38 -25.32
N ARG A 439 -20.68 0.71 -26.10
CA ARG A 439 -21.66 0.88 -27.20
C ARG A 439 -21.49 -0.21 -28.27
N ARG A 440 -20.25 -0.48 -28.69
CA ARG A 440 -19.95 -1.55 -29.65
C ARG A 440 -20.30 -2.95 -29.11
N GLN A 441 -20.20 -3.16 -27.80
CA GLN A 441 -20.65 -4.39 -27.13
C GLN A 441 -22.17 -4.46 -26.88
N GLY A 442 -22.96 -3.43 -27.25
CA GLY A 442 -24.41 -3.39 -27.00
C GLY A 442 -24.80 -3.25 -25.51
N LYS A 443 -23.88 -2.76 -24.67
CA LYS A 443 -24.09 -2.53 -23.24
C LYS A 443 -24.66 -1.13 -22.99
N SER A 444 -25.31 -0.93 -21.83
CA SER A 444 -25.97 0.34 -21.51
C SER A 444 -24.97 1.40 -21.02
N THR A 445 -24.64 2.41 -21.83
CA THR A 445 -23.67 3.45 -21.45
C THR A 445 -24.23 4.55 -20.54
N VAL A 446 -25.54 4.53 -20.25
CA VAL A 446 -26.24 5.53 -19.43
C VAL A 446 -25.57 5.79 -18.07
N PRO A 447 -25.10 4.79 -17.29
CA PRO A 447 -24.44 5.05 -16.00
C PRO A 447 -23.15 5.87 -16.12
N MET A 448 -22.39 5.67 -17.20
CA MET A 448 -21.13 6.36 -17.47
C MET A 448 -21.39 7.79 -17.96
N GLU A 449 -22.31 7.96 -18.90
CA GLU A 449 -22.69 9.28 -19.44
C GLU A 449 -23.26 10.20 -18.34
N LEU A 450 -24.08 9.66 -17.44
CA LEU A 450 -24.62 10.40 -16.30
C LEU A 450 -23.50 10.83 -15.32
N HIS A 451 -22.49 9.98 -15.11
CA HIS A 451 -21.36 10.27 -14.23
C HIS A 451 -20.51 11.43 -14.78
N LEU A 452 -20.22 11.43 -16.09
CA LEU A 452 -19.49 12.53 -16.74
C LEU A 452 -20.28 13.85 -16.67
N ARG A 453 -21.59 13.83 -16.99
CA ARG A 453 -22.46 15.02 -16.92
C ARG A 453 -22.66 15.56 -15.50
N LYS A 454 -22.64 14.70 -14.47
CA LYS A 454 -22.78 15.14 -13.07
C LYS A 454 -21.61 16.03 -12.64
N LYS A 455 -20.39 15.78 -13.14
CA LYS A 455 -19.20 16.57 -12.83
C LYS A 455 -19.21 17.93 -13.54
N SER A 456 -19.55 17.99 -14.83
CA SER A 456 -19.61 19.26 -15.58
C SER A 456 -20.57 20.28 -14.95
N ASN A 457 -21.68 19.81 -14.38
CA ASN A 457 -22.66 20.66 -13.69
C ASN A 457 -22.20 21.10 -12.29
N LEU A 458 -21.31 20.35 -11.63
CA LEU A 458 -20.71 20.73 -10.34
C LEU A 458 -19.60 21.76 -10.51
N GLU A 459 -18.94 21.78 -11.67
CA GLU A 459 -17.88 22.74 -12.03
C GLU A 459 -18.44 24.05 -12.56
N THR A 460 -19.57 24.04 -13.25
CA THR A 460 -20.28 25.27 -13.68
C THR A 460 -21.11 25.93 -12.57
N MET A 461 -21.20 25.31 -11.39
CA MET A 461 -21.86 25.87 -10.19
C MET A 461 -20.88 26.39 -9.13
N ARG A 462 -19.57 26.39 -9.42
CA ARG A 462 -18.51 26.96 -8.58
C ARG A 462 -17.85 28.15 -9.28
#